data_AF-A0A432REZ6-F1
#
_entry.id   AF-A0A432REZ6-F1
#
_cell.length_a   1.000
_cell.length_b   1.000
_cell.length_c   1.000
_cell.angle_alpha   90.00
_cell.angle_beta   90.00
_cell.angle_gamma   90.00
#
_symmetry.space_group_name_H-M   'P 1'
#
loop_
_entity.id
_entity.type
_entity.pdbx_description
1 polymer ?
#
loop_
_entity_poly.entity_id
_entity_poly.type
_entity_poly.pdbx_seq_one_letter_code
_entity_poly.pdbx_strand_id
1 'polypeptide(L)'
;MDDLDFKNKVGLVSSSLELAMKNEDIEAIEKIDLVIKKMIDDGFFSTKNVQDHESLVANLYNLIRSSESLIKNSQRKLSEEKKTSKKKVKGVKGYLKVRGLK
;
A
#
# COMPACT_ATOMS: atom_id res chain seq x y z
N MET A 1 -10.71 2.49 26.53
CA MET A 1 -10.43 3.41 25.42
C MET A 1 -11.68 4.22 25.21
N ASP A 2 -11.58 5.54 25.28
CA ASP A 2 -12.71 6.45 25.13
C ASP A 2 -12.96 6.77 23.65
N ASP A 3 -14.20 7.06 23.27
CA ASP A 3 -14.63 7.39 21.89
C ASP A 3 -13.74 8.44 21.21
N LEU A 4 -13.30 9.45 21.96
CA LEU A 4 -12.48 10.53 21.43
C LEU A 4 -11.08 10.03 21.02
N ASP A 5 -10.47 9.16 21.83
CA ASP A 5 -9.17 8.55 21.50
C ASP A 5 -9.30 7.65 20.26
N PHE A 6 -10.42 6.93 20.15
CA PHE A 6 -10.71 6.09 18.98
C PHE A 6 -10.86 6.91 17.71
N LYS A 7 -11.72 7.93 17.72
CA LYS A 7 -11.94 8.82 16.58
C LYS A 7 -10.67 9.53 16.17
N ASN A 8 -9.87 10.01 17.12
CA ASN A 8 -8.62 10.70 16.83
C ASN A 8 -7.60 9.78 16.16
N LYS A 9 -7.42 8.55 16.66
CA LYS A 9 -6.48 7.59 16.07
C LYS A 9 -6.94 7.10 14.70
N VAL A 10 -8.21 6.74 14.55
CA VAL A 10 -8.77 6.36 13.23
C VAL A 10 -8.68 7.52 12.25
N GLY A 11 -9.02 8.74 12.68
CA GLY A 11 -8.91 9.95 11.87
C GLY A 11 -7.48 10.21 11.42
N LEU A 12 -6.50 10.19 12.33
CA LEU A 12 -5.08 10.41 12.01
C LEU A 12 -4.57 9.41 10.96
N VAL A 13 -4.88 8.13 11.16
CA VAL A 13 -4.45 7.05 10.27
C VAL A 13 -5.14 7.16 8.91
N SER A 14 -6.43 7.48 8.90
CA SER A 14 -7.20 7.67 7.66
C SER A 14 -6.68 8.86 6.85
N SER A 15 -6.44 10.01 7.51
CA SER A 15 -5.88 11.20 6.85
C SER A 15 -4.45 10.98 6.35
N SER A 16 -3.62 10.29 7.13
CA SER A 16 -2.25 9.95 6.71
C SER A 16 -2.26 9.02 5.49
N LEU A 17 -3.14 8.02 5.48
CA LEU A 17 -3.29 7.10 4.37
C LEU A 17 -3.79 7.83 3.12
N GLU A 18 -4.79 8.69 3.24
CA GLU A 18 -5.32 9.48 2.13
C GLU A 18 -4.25 10.41 1.53
N LEU A 19 -3.45 11.07 2.38
CA LEU A 19 -2.34 11.92 1.92
C LEU A 19 -1.27 11.10 1.18
N ALA A 20 -0.88 9.96 1.72
CA ALA A 20 0.08 9.06 1.09
C ALA A 20 -0.44 8.54 -0.27
N MET A 21 -1.73 8.19 -0.34
CA MET A 21 -2.37 7.80 -1.60
C MET A 21 -2.41 8.93 -2.62
N LYS A 22 -2.72 10.17 -2.20
CA LYS A 22 -2.71 11.35 -3.09
C LYS A 22 -1.32 11.65 -3.64
N ASN A 23 -0.28 11.41 -2.85
CA ASN A 23 1.11 11.62 -3.26
C ASN A 23 1.70 10.40 -4.01
N GLU A 24 0.91 9.34 -4.22
CA GLU A 24 1.37 8.05 -4.77
C GLU A 24 2.61 7.48 -4.04
N ASP A 25 2.76 7.81 -2.75
CA ASP A 25 3.89 7.39 -1.93
C ASP A 25 3.65 5.97 -1.41
N ILE A 26 4.03 5.00 -2.22
CA ILE A 26 3.81 3.58 -1.95
C ILE A 26 4.51 3.13 -0.65
N GLU A 27 5.68 3.67 -0.33
CA GLU A 27 6.40 3.30 0.89
C GLU A 27 5.65 3.77 2.15
N ALA A 28 5.15 5.00 2.12
CA ALA A 28 4.31 5.53 3.20
C ALA A 28 3.00 4.72 3.32
N ILE A 29 2.36 4.39 2.20
CA ILE A 29 1.16 3.56 2.18
C ILE A 29 1.42 2.18 2.83
N GLU A 30 2.50 1.50 2.48
CA GLU A 30 2.85 0.18 3.06
C GLU A 30 3.12 0.26 4.57
N LYS A 31 3.80 1.32 5.04
CA LYS A 31 4.04 1.55 6.47
C LYS A 31 2.74 1.80 7.23
N ILE A 32 1.83 2.60 6.66
CA ILE A 32 0.53 2.92 7.29
C ILE A 32 -0.36 1.67 7.32
N ASP A 33 -0.39 0.87 6.25
CA ASP A 33 -1.11 -0.40 6.21
C ASP A 33 -0.64 -1.38 7.30
N LEU A 34 0.68 -1.45 7.53
CA LEU A 34 1.25 -2.26 8.61
C LEU A 34 0.80 -1.76 10.00
N VAL A 35 0.76 -0.44 10.22
CA VAL A 35 0.26 0.14 11.48
C VAL A 35 -1.21 -0.20 11.69
N ILE A 36 -2.03 -0.09 10.65
CA ILE A 36 -3.46 -0.46 10.70
C ILE A 36 -3.63 -1.94 11.06
N LYS A 37 -2.88 -2.83 10.41
CA LYS A 37 -2.91 -4.27 10.72
C LYS A 37 -2.58 -4.52 12.18
N LYS A 38 -1.53 -3.87 12.68
CA LYS A 38 -1.16 -3.96 14.10
C LYS A 38 -2.28 -3.47 15.02
N MET A 39 -2.96 -2.37 14.68
CA MET A 39 -4.12 -1.90 15.44
C MET A 39 -5.24 -2.96 15.48
N ILE A 40 -5.50 -3.64 14.35
CA ILE A 40 -6.48 -4.74 14.29
C ILE A 40 -6.04 -5.89 15.19
N ASP A 41 -4.79 -6.34 15.10
CA ASP A 41 -4.23 -7.42 15.92
C ASP A 41 -4.22 -7.09 17.42
N ASP A 42 -3.96 -5.83 17.78
CA ASP A 42 -3.99 -5.32 19.17
C ASP A 42 -5.44 -5.21 19.72
N GLY A 43 -6.46 -5.58 18.93
CA GLY A 43 -7.87 -5.56 19.35
C GLY A 43 -8.46 -4.15 19.45
N PHE A 44 -7.84 -3.17 18.79
CA PHE A 44 -8.28 -1.77 18.78
C PHE A 44 -9.74 -1.63 18.28
N PHE A 45 -10.10 -2.43 17.28
CA PHE A 45 -11.45 -2.52 16.72
C PHE A 45 -12.27 -3.57 17.47
N SER A 46 -12.49 -3.35 18.77
CA SER A 46 -13.40 -4.19 19.56
C SER A 46 -14.83 -4.14 18.99
N THR A 47 -15.62 -5.20 19.20
CA THR A 47 -17.02 -5.27 18.71
C THR A 47 -17.85 -4.05 19.13
N LYS A 48 -17.63 -3.54 20.34
CA LYS A 48 -18.29 -2.32 20.83
C LYS A 48 -17.86 -1.08 20.03
N ASN A 49 -16.56 -0.87 19.84
CA ASN A 49 -16.04 0.26 19.06
C ASN A 49 -16.48 0.22 17.60
N VAL A 50 -16.59 -0.99 17.02
CA VAL A 50 -17.08 -1.17 15.65
C VAL A 50 -18.57 -0.82 15.55
N GLN A 51 -19.39 -1.19 16.53
CA GLN A 51 -20.81 -0.84 16.55
C GLN A 51 -21.03 0.66 16.78
N ASP A 52 -20.35 1.26 17.76
CA ASP A 52 -20.46 2.69 18.07
C ASP A 52 -19.90 3.60 16.95
N HIS A 53 -18.99 3.07 16.12
CA HIS A 53 -18.29 3.83 15.08
C HIS A 53 -18.27 3.14 13.71
N GLU A 54 -19.34 2.44 13.35
CA GLU A 54 -19.42 1.61 12.14
C GLU A 54 -19.00 2.38 10.87
N SER A 55 -19.48 3.61 10.69
CA SER A 55 -19.15 4.43 9.52
C SER A 55 -17.66 4.79 9.44
N LEU A 56 -17.01 5.05 10.58
CA LEU A 56 -15.57 5.37 10.61
C LEU A 56 -14.73 4.14 10.28
N VAL A 57 -15.10 2.99 10.84
CA VAL A 57 -14.42 1.72 10.56
C VAL A 57 -14.62 1.31 9.10
N ALA A 58 -15.84 1.45 8.57
CA ALA A 58 -16.14 1.16 7.17
C ALA A 58 -15.35 2.05 6.21
N ASN A 59 -15.23 3.35 6.52
CA ASN A 59 -14.42 4.29 5.73
C ASN A 59 -12.94 3.90 5.74
N LEU A 60 -12.39 3.58 6.93
CA LEU A 60 -11.01 3.12 7.04
C LEU A 60 -10.79 1.83 6.22
N TYR A 61 -11.72 0.88 6.28
CA TYR A 61 -11.65 -0.36 5.51
C TYR A 61 -11.65 -0.11 3.99
N ASN A 62 -12.47 0.82 3.52
CA ASN A 62 -12.49 1.22 2.12
C ASN A 62 -11.17 1.89 1.67
N LEU A 63 -10.55 2.70 2.55
CA LEU A 63 -9.25 3.30 2.29
C LEU A 63 -8.15 2.24 2.21
N ILE A 64 -8.12 1.30 3.15
CA ILE A 64 -7.17 0.16 3.14
C ILE A 64 -7.28 -0.58 1.81
N ARG A 65 -8.50 -1.00 1.43
CA ARG A 65 -8.75 -1.72 0.18
C ARG A 65 -8.28 -0.95 -1.06
N SER A 66 -8.49 0.37 -1.07
CA SER A 66 -8.04 1.23 -2.16
C SER A 66 -6.52 1.33 -2.20
N SER A 67 -5.89 1.42 -1.04
CA SER A 67 -4.43 1.49 -0.90
C SER A 67 -3.74 0.18 -1.32
N GLU A 68 -4.32 -0.98 -0.99
CA GLU A 68 -3.82 -2.29 -1.44
C GLU A 68 -3.87 -2.43 -2.97
N SER A 69 -4.89 -1.85 -3.60
CA SER A 69 -4.99 -1.82 -5.07
C SER A 69 -3.85 -1.00 -5.69
N LEU A 70 -3.51 0.15 -5.08
CA LEU A 70 -2.39 0.98 -5.51
C LEU A 70 -1.04 0.24 -5.34
N ILE A 71 -0.81 -0.40 -4.20
CA ILE A 71 0.39 -1.22 -3.97
C ILE A 71 0.50 -2.32 -5.05
N LYS A 72 -0.58 -3.08 -5.29
CA LYS A 72 -0.59 -4.16 -6.29
C LYS A 72 -0.31 -3.65 -7.70
N ASN A 73 -0.87 -2.50 -8.07
CA ASN A 73 -0.61 -1.88 -9.37
C ASN A 73 0.85 -1.41 -9.49
N SER A 74 1.41 -0.81 -8.44
CA SER A 74 2.83 -0.42 -8.41
C SER A 74 3.75 -1.64 -8.55
N GLN A 75 3.49 -2.73 -7.81
CA GLN A 75 4.24 -3.97 -7.90
C GLN A 75 4.16 -4.62 -9.29
N ARG A 76 3.00 -4.56 -9.96
CA ARG A 76 2.85 -5.01 -11.36
C ARG A 76 3.73 -4.21 -12.31
N LYS A 77 3.67 -2.87 -12.24
CA LYS A 77 4.50 -1.98 -13.08
C LYS A 77 6.00 -2.30 -12.91
N LEU A 78 6.47 -2.42 -11.67
CA LEU A 78 7.85 -2.81 -11.36
C LEU A 78 8.24 -4.18 -11.95
N SER A 79 7.34 -5.15 -11.93
CA SER A 79 7.57 -6.49 -12.49
C SER A 79 7.67 -6.44 -14.02
N GLU A 80 6.82 -5.65 -14.67
CA GLU A 80 6.86 -5.44 -16.12
C GLU A 80 8.13 -4.70 -16.56
N GLU A 81 8.56 -3.67 -15.83
CA GLU A 81 9.83 -2.97 -16.05
C GLU A 81 11.04 -3.89 -15.90
N LYS A 82 11.02 -4.79 -14.91
CA LYS A 82 12.08 -5.81 -14.76
C LYS A 82 12.11 -6.77 -15.96
N LYS A 83 10.96 -7.18 -16.50
CA LYS A 83 10.87 -8.06 -17.67
C LYS A 83 11.38 -7.35 -18.94
N THR A 84 11.01 -6.10 -19.16
CA THR A 84 11.44 -5.33 -20.34
C THR A 84 12.94 -5.04 -20.29
N SER A 85 13.47 -4.66 -19.12
CA SER A 85 14.92 -4.49 -18.92
C SER A 85 15.71 -5.77 -19.19
N LYS A 86 15.23 -6.93 -18.70
CA LYS A 86 15.87 -8.23 -18.97
C LYS A 86 15.86 -8.61 -20.45
N LYS A 87 14.82 -8.19 -21.19
CA LYS A 87 14.72 -8.40 -22.65
C LYS A 87 15.70 -7.50 -23.43
N LYS A 88 15.87 -6.25 -23.01
CA LYS A 88 16.88 -5.32 -23.57
C LYS A 88 18.31 -5.84 -23.37
N VAL A 89 18.65 -6.29 -22.16
CA VAL A 89 19.99 -6.84 -21.85
C VAL A 89 20.30 -8.09 -22.69
N LYS A 90 19.33 -9.00 -22.85
CA LYS A 90 19.49 -10.18 -23.73
C LYS A 90 19.68 -9.79 -25.20
N GLY A 91 18.95 -8.77 -25.68
CA GLY A 91 19.08 -8.27 -27.05
C GLY A 91 20.47 -7.71 -27.34
N VAL A 92 21.02 -6.89 -26.43
CA VAL A 92 22.38 -6.32 -26.57
C VAL A 92 23.45 -7.41 -26.51
N LYS A 93 23.34 -8.38 -25.58
CA LYS A 93 24.28 -9.51 -25.50
C LYS A 93 24.23 -10.39 -26.76
N GLY A 94 23.05 -10.62 -27.31
CA GLY A 94 22.88 -11.33 -28.58
C GLY A 94 23.53 -10.59 -29.74
N TYR A 95 23.33 -9.27 -29.82
CA TYR A 95 23.91 -8.39 -30.83
C TYR A 95 25.45 -8.34 -30.79
N LEU A 96 26.04 -8.20 -29.60
CA LEU A 96 27.50 -8.24 -29.42
C LEU A 96 28.10 -9.59 -29.84
N LYS A 97 27.42 -10.70 -29.48
CA LYS A 97 27.82 -12.06 -29.86
C LYS A 97 27.83 -12.27 -31.39
N VAL A 98 26.81 -11.82 -32.12
CA VAL A 98 26.76 -11.98 -33.59
C VAL A 98 27.78 -11.10 -34.31
N ARG A 99 28.24 -10.00 -33.71
CA ARG A 99 29.27 -9.13 -34.29
C ARG A 99 30.70 -9.50 -33.88
N GLY A 100 30.91 -10.55 -33.10
CA GLY A 100 32.23 -10.95 -32.63
C GLY A 100 32.90 -9.94 -31.68
N LEU A 101 32.13 -8.98 -31.17
CA LEU A 101 32.60 -7.97 -30.22
C LEU A 101 32.45 -8.56 -28.83
N LYS A 102 33.49 -9.20 -28.31
CA LYS A 102 33.52 -9.80 -26.97
C LYS A 102 34.67 -9.22 -26.15
#